data_AF-A0A6P1ENT2-F1
#
_entry.id   AF-A0A6P1ENT2-F1
#
_cell.length_a   1.000
_cell.length_b   1.000
_cell.length_c   1.000
_cell.angle_alpha   90.00
_cell.angle_beta   90.00
_cell.angle_gamma   90.00
#
_symmetry.space_group_name_H-M   'P 1'
#
loop_
_entity.id
_entity.type
_entity.pdbx_description
1 polymer ?
#
loop_
_entity_poly.entity_id
_entity_poly.type
_entity_poly.pdbx_seq_one_letter_code
_entity_poly.pdbx_strand_id
1 'polypeptide(L)' 'MSEHAKAFDTGVSDLKAKLDDAFSELKKDPGNPILLGAYQSALSEYNMYRMLQSNSTKSLTDQSKSVIRNLA' A
#
# COMPACT_ATOMS: atom_id res chain seq x y z
N MET A 1 9.63 8.64 13.52
CA MET A 1 8.98 8.80 12.20
C MET A 1 9.60 7.87 11.12
N SER A 2 10.89 7.48 11.17
CA SER A 2 11.54 6.73 10.07
C SER A 2 11.21 5.23 10.01
N GLU A 3 11.10 4.53 11.14
CA GLU A 3 10.98 3.06 11.13
C GLU A 3 9.59 2.57 10.68
N HIS A 4 8.51 3.25 11.11
CA HIS A 4 7.16 2.94 10.61
C HIS A 4 7.01 3.26 9.12
N ALA A 5 7.60 4.36 8.64
CA ALA A 5 7.58 4.70 7.22
C ALA A 5 8.32 3.64 6.37
N LYS A 6 9.50 3.18 6.83
CA LYS A 6 10.25 2.10 6.16
C LYS A 6 9.49 0.77 6.11
N ALA A 7 8.83 0.39 7.21
CA ALA A 7 8.03 -0.83 7.24
C ALA A 7 6.85 -0.77 6.25
N PHE A 8 6.19 0.39 6.16
CA PHE A 8 5.17 0.63 5.15
C PHE A 8 5.72 0.60 3.73
N ASP A 9 6.86 1.25 3.46
CA ASP A 9 7.47 1.25 2.13
C ASP A 9 7.89 -0.16 1.69
N THR A 10 8.39 -0.98 2.61
CA THR A 10 8.71 -2.39 2.35
C THR A 10 7.45 -3.18 1.96
N GLY A 11 6.38 -3.06 2.76
CA GLY A 11 5.11 -3.75 2.45
C GLY A 11 4.46 -3.28 1.15
N VAL A 12 4.54 -1.97 0.84
CA VAL A 12 4.07 -1.42 -0.44
C VAL A 12 4.90 -1.96 -1.60
N SER A 13 6.22 -2.06 -1.45
CA SER A 13 7.11 -2.61 -2.46
C SER A 13 6.81 -4.08 -2.75
N ASP A 14 6.56 -4.88 -1.71
CA ASP A 14 6.22 -6.29 -1.85
C ASP A 14 4.86 -6.47 -2.55
N LEU A 15 3.85 -5.67 -2.17
CA LEU A 15 2.54 -5.69 -2.83
C LEU A 15 2.60 -5.20 -4.27
N LYS A 16 3.42 -4.19 -4.55
CA LYS A 16 3.72 -3.70 -5.90
C LYS A 16 4.32 -4.82 -6.76
N ALA A 17 5.29 -5.56 -6.23
CA ALA A 17 5.90 -6.69 -6.93
C ALA A 17 4.87 -7.77 -7.25
N LYS A 18 4.03 -8.17 -6.27
CA LYS A 18 2.95 -9.13 -6.50
C LYS A 18 1.94 -8.67 -7.55
N LEU A 19 1.60 -7.38 -7.56
CA LEU A 19 0.71 -6.80 -8.58
C LEU A 19 1.34 -6.86 -9.97
N ASP A 20 2.62 -6.52 -10.09
CA ASP A 20 3.36 -6.53 -11.35
C ASP A 20 3.53 -7.98 -11.87
N ASP A 21 3.77 -8.94 -10.98
CA ASP A 21 3.85 -10.37 -11.31
C ASP A 21 2.48 -10.89 -11.81
N ALA A 22 1.40 -10.62 -11.07
CA ALA A 22 0.05 -11.01 -11.47
C ALA A 22 -0.34 -10.38 -12.82
N PHE A 23 0.07 -9.14 -13.08
CA PHE A 23 -0.14 -8.47 -14.35
C PHE A 23 0.67 -9.11 -15.49
N SER A 24 1.91 -9.51 -15.21
CA SER A 24 2.78 -10.20 -16.17
C SER A 24 2.23 -11.57 -16.55
N GLU A 25 1.66 -12.31 -15.60
CA GLU A 25 0.95 -13.57 -15.88
C GLU A 25 -0.33 -13.34 -16.67
N LEU A 26 -1.16 -12.38 -16.25
CA LEU A 26 -2.39 -12.04 -16.95
C LEU A 26 -2.13 -11.62 -18.41
N LYS A 27 -1.03 -10.91 -18.68
CA LYS A 27 -0.64 -10.54 -20.06
C LYS A 27 -0.40 -11.75 -20.96
N LYS A 28 0.03 -12.88 -20.42
CA LYS A 28 0.29 -14.12 -21.19
C LYS A 28 -1.02 -14.80 -21.58
N ASP A 29 -2.06 -14.67 -20.75
CA ASP A 29 -3.39 -15.22 -21.00
C ASP A 29 -4.50 -14.29 -20.45
N PRO A 30 -4.86 -13.22 -21.20
CA PRO A 30 -5.80 -12.20 -20.72
C PRO A 30 -7.23 -12.70 -20.56
N GLY A 31 -7.57 -13.83 -21.19
CA GLY A 31 -8.89 -14.46 -21.13
C GLY A 31 -9.09 -15.32 -19.88
N ASN A 32 -8.05 -15.55 -19.09
CA ASN A 32 -8.09 -16.45 -17.96
C ASN A 32 -8.77 -15.80 -16.73
N PRO A 33 -9.96 -16.28 -16.31
CA PRO A 33 -10.68 -15.69 -15.18
C PRO A 33 -9.95 -15.84 -13.85
N ILE A 34 -9.09 -16.86 -13.70
CA ILE A 34 -8.26 -17.04 -12.49
C ILE A 34 -7.21 -15.94 -12.41
N LEU A 35 -6.50 -15.66 -13.51
CA LEU A 35 -5.47 -14.62 -13.56
C LEU A 35 -6.08 -13.22 -13.41
N LEU A 36 -7.27 -13.00 -13.97
CA LEU A 36 -8.03 -11.76 -13.76
C LEU A 36 -8.39 -11.57 -12.29
N GLY A 37 -8.92 -12.61 -11.63
CA GLY A 37 -9.23 -12.56 -10.21
C GLY A 37 -8.00 -12.28 -9.34
N ALA A 38 -6.87 -12.95 -9.64
CA ALA A 38 -5.61 -12.74 -8.94
C ALA A 38 -5.10 -11.29 -9.09
N TYR A 39 -5.09 -10.76 -10.32
CA TYR A 39 -4.69 -9.37 -10.57
C TYR A 39 -5.61 -8.37 -9.86
N GLN A 40 -6.93 -8.57 -9.90
CA GLN A 40 -7.89 -7.69 -9.22
C GLN A 40 -7.73 -7.73 -7.69
N SER A 41 -7.47 -8.91 -7.11
CA SER A 41 -7.19 -9.04 -5.67
C SER A 41 -5.91 -8.29 -5.29
N ALA A 42 -4.83 -8.50 -6.04
CA ALA A 42 -3.56 -7.83 -5.80
C ALA A 42 -3.67 -6.31 -5.94
N LEU A 43 -4.46 -5.81 -6.91
CA LEU A 43 -4.72 -4.39 -7.09
C LEU A 43 -5.49 -3.79 -5.92
N SER A 44 -6.51 -4.50 -5.43
CA SER A 44 -7.30 -4.08 -4.26
C SER A 44 -6.42 -3.99 -3.01
N GLU A 45 -5.60 -5.02 -2.76
CA GLU A 45 -4.64 -5.03 -1.64
C GLU A 45 -3.64 -3.89 -1.72
N TYR A 46 -3.04 -3.65 -2.89
CA TYR A 46 -2.10 -2.55 -3.10
C TYR A 46 -2.75 -1.19 -2.83
N ASN A 47 -3.98 -0.96 -3.31
CA ASN A 47 -4.70 0.28 -3.08
C ASN A 47 -5.04 0.48 -1.60
N MET A 48 -5.51 -0.56 -0.91
CA MET A 48 -5.79 -0.52 0.53
C MET A 48 -4.54 -0.18 1.32
N TYR A 49 -3.39 -0.77 0.97
CA TYR A 49 -2.14 -0.53 1.68
C TYR A 49 -1.62 0.91 1.50
N ARG A 50 -1.74 1.47 0.29
CA ARG A 50 -1.41 2.88 0.02
C ARG A 50 -2.30 3.85 0.79
N MET A 51 -3.59 3.52 0.92
CA MET A 51 -4.52 4.29 1.74
C MET A 51 -4.15 4.22 3.23
N LEU A 52 -3.80 3.04 3.74
CA LEU A 52 -3.35 2.86 5.12
C LEU A 52 -2.06 3.64 5.43
N GLN A 53 -1.08 3.63 4.51
CA GLN A 53 0.17 4.40 4.64
C GLN A 53 -0.11 5.90 4.77
N SER A 54 -0.98 6.44 3.91
CA SER A 54 -1.36 7.86 3.93
C SER A 54 -2.09 8.23 5.24
N ASN A 55 -3.07 7.42 5.64
CA ASN A 55 -3.85 7.65 6.86
C ASN A 55 -2.98 7.57 8.13
N SER A 56 -2.06 6.61 8.20
CA SER A 56 -1.13 6.47 9.32
C SER A 56 -0.19 7.69 9.43
N THR A 57 0.38 8.12 8.31
CA THR A 57 1.26 9.30 8.25
C THR A 57 0.52 10.58 8.67
N LYS A 58 -0.72 10.73 8.21
CA LYS A 58 -1.58 11.86 8.62
C LYS A 58 -1.84 11.85 10.12
N SER A 59 -2.23 10.70 10.69
CA SER A 59 -2.51 10.57 12.13
C SER A 59 -1.28 10.93 12.98
N LEU A 60 -0.10 10.43 12.63
CA LEU A 60 1.16 10.75 13.32
C LEU A 60 1.50 12.25 13.25
N THR A 61 1.29 12.86 12.08
CA THR A 61 1.52 14.29 11.87
C THR A 61 0.54 15.13 12.70
N ASP A 62 -0.74 14.75 12.74
CA ASP A 62 -1.76 15.45 13.50
C ASP A 62 -1.52 15.35 15.02
N GLN A 63 -1.11 14.18 15.52
CA GLN A 63 -0.69 13.98 16.91
C GLN A 63 0.50 14.88 17.25
N SER A 64 1.53 14.92 16.39
CA SER A 64 2.71 15.76 16.58
C SER A 64 2.36 17.24 16.65
N LYS A 65 1.48 17.71 15.76
CA LYS A 65 0.97 19.09 15.78
C LYS A 65 0.18 19.38 17.07
N SER A 66 -0.59 18.42 17.56
CA SER A 66 -1.35 18.59 18.81
C SER A 66 -0.43 18.70 20.02
N VAL A 67 0.62 17.87 20.10
CA VAL A 67 1.63 17.94 21.16
C VAL A 67 2.33 19.31 21.15
N ILE A 68 2.75 19.78 19.97
CA ILE A 68 3.39 21.10 19.82
C ILE A 68 2.45 22.23 20.28
N ARG A 69 1.17 22.19 19.86
CA ARG A 69 0.19 23.20 20.29
C ARG A 69 -0.08 23.22 21.79
N ASN A 70 -0.01 22.07 22.46
CA ASN A 70 -0.25 21.99 23.90
C ASN A 70 0.99 22.35 24.74
N LEU A 71 2.17 22.43 24.13
CA LEU A 71 3.44 22.79 24.75
C LEU A 71 3.84 24.26 24.49
N ALA A 72 3.07 24.99 23.67
CA ALA A 72 3.21 26.40 23.35
C ALA A 72 2.15 27.23 24.08
#